data_AF-A0A951F1N4-F1
#
_entry.id   AF-A0A951F1N4-F1
#
_cell.length_a   1.000
_cell.length_b   1.000
_cell.length_c   1.000
_cell.angle_alpha   90.00
_cell.angle_beta   90.00
_cell.angle_gamma   90.00
#
_symmetry.space_group_name_H-M   'P 1'
#
loop_
_entity.id
_entity.type
_entity.pdbx_description
1 polymer ?
#
loop_
_entity_poly.entity_id
_entity_poly.type
_entity_poly.pdbx_seq_one_letter_code
_entity_poly.pdbx_strand_id
1 'polypeptide(L)'
;MSFRFLSSVVLCAGVACVAAPAPPVSCATPEYRQFDFWAGDWDAFDAGNPATVVARARVERILDGCVLLEDYQGANGSHGESFNIYDATRKMWHQSWVTNRGRLLTVEGRFENGSMVLTGADLDEHSKERRVRGIWKPVPGGVQETAFTSSDGGKSWKPWFDLIFRPHKP
;
A
#
# COMPACT_ATOMS: atom_id res chain seq x y z
N MET A 1 -68.87 -43.52 34.41
CA MET A 1 -68.69 -42.38 33.48
C MET A 1 -67.21 -42.24 33.21
N SER A 2 -66.79 -42.48 31.97
CA SER A 2 -65.39 -42.57 31.55
C SER A 2 -65.00 -41.25 30.88
N PHE A 3 -64.02 -40.52 31.43
CA PHE A 3 -63.48 -39.30 30.82
C PHE A 3 -62.11 -39.62 30.22
N ARG A 4 -62.04 -39.64 28.88
CA ARG A 4 -60.79 -39.70 28.12
C ARG A 4 -60.27 -38.28 27.93
N PHE A 5 -59.10 -37.97 28.48
CA PHE A 5 -58.36 -36.75 28.14
C PHE A 5 -57.48 -37.03 26.92
N LEU A 6 -57.70 -36.28 25.82
CA LEU A 6 -56.81 -36.27 24.66
C LEU A 6 -55.55 -35.46 25.02
N SER A 7 -54.37 -36.09 24.94
CA SER A 7 -53.09 -35.38 24.90
C SER A 7 -52.91 -34.73 23.53
N SER A 8 -53.02 -33.40 23.47
CA SER A 8 -52.55 -32.62 22.32
C SER A 8 -51.03 -32.50 22.36
N VAL A 9 -50.35 -33.13 21.40
CA VAL A 9 -48.93 -32.92 21.14
C VAL A 9 -48.79 -31.65 20.31
N VAL A 10 -48.20 -30.60 20.88
CA VAL A 10 -47.84 -29.38 20.16
C VAL A 10 -46.52 -29.61 19.45
N LEU A 11 -46.57 -29.73 18.12
CA LEU A 11 -45.38 -29.78 17.26
C LEU A 11 -44.82 -28.37 17.12
N CYS A 12 -43.72 -28.05 17.82
CA CYS A 12 -42.93 -26.84 17.51
C CYS A 12 -42.22 -27.07 16.17
N ALA A 13 -42.78 -26.52 15.09
CA ALA A 13 -42.06 -26.39 13.83
C ALA A 13 -40.85 -25.46 14.06
N GLY A 14 -39.65 -26.05 14.14
CA GLY A 14 -38.40 -25.32 14.25
C GLY A 14 -38.18 -24.48 13.00
N VAL A 15 -38.45 -23.19 13.07
CA VAL A 15 -38.03 -22.24 12.03
C VAL A 15 -36.51 -22.15 12.12
N ALA A 16 -35.82 -22.80 11.20
CA ALA A 16 -34.38 -22.62 11.06
C ALA A 16 -34.12 -21.17 10.65
N CYS A 17 -33.49 -20.39 11.53
CA CYS A 17 -32.93 -19.10 11.17
C CYS A 17 -31.84 -19.34 10.12
N VAL A 18 -32.16 -19.10 8.85
CA VAL A 18 -31.14 -19.01 7.80
C VAL A 18 -30.39 -17.70 8.05
N ALA A 19 -29.16 -17.81 8.56
CA ALA A 19 -28.28 -16.66 8.70
C ALA A 19 -28.02 -16.09 7.30
N ALA A 20 -28.20 -14.77 7.13
CA ALA A 20 -27.88 -14.11 5.88
C ALA A 20 -26.37 -14.25 5.58
N PRO A 21 -25.97 -14.42 4.30
CA PRO A 21 -24.56 -14.44 3.95
C PRO A 21 -23.89 -13.13 4.39
N ALA A 22 -22.71 -13.24 4.98
CA ALA A 22 -21.91 -12.07 5.37
C ALA A 22 -21.67 -11.19 4.13
N PRO A 23 -21.67 -9.85 4.28
CA PRO A 23 -21.36 -8.96 3.17
C PRO A 23 -19.98 -9.29 2.59
N PRO A 24 -19.80 -9.16 1.26
CA PRO A 24 -18.52 -9.41 0.63
C PRO A 24 -17.46 -8.48 1.23
N VAL A 25 -16.30 -9.05 1.54
CA VAL A 25 -15.15 -8.28 2.06
C VAL A 25 -14.60 -7.41 0.91
N SER A 26 -14.58 -6.10 1.12
CA SER A 26 -13.95 -5.16 0.18
C SER A 26 -12.45 -5.46 0.04
N CYS A 27 -11.91 -5.26 -1.17
CA CYS A 27 -10.46 -5.33 -1.41
C CYS A 27 -9.79 -6.67 -1.01
N ALA A 28 -10.55 -7.75 -1.15
CA ALA A 28 -10.17 -9.11 -0.74
C ALA A 28 -9.45 -9.92 -1.83
N THR A 29 -9.31 -9.41 -3.06
CA THR A 29 -8.60 -10.14 -4.11
C THR A 29 -7.08 -10.13 -3.84
N PRO A 30 -6.33 -11.14 -4.30
CA PRO A 30 -4.88 -11.22 -4.07
C PRO A 30 -4.12 -9.99 -4.56
N GLU A 31 -4.60 -9.31 -5.60
CA GLU A 31 -3.97 -8.12 -6.16
C GLU A 31 -3.85 -6.99 -5.13
N TYR A 32 -4.84 -6.79 -4.26
CA TYR A 32 -4.80 -5.79 -3.19
C TYR A 32 -3.71 -6.07 -2.14
N ARG A 33 -3.18 -7.30 -2.09
CA ARG A 33 -2.13 -7.71 -1.14
C ARG A 33 -0.73 -7.66 -1.75
N GLN A 34 -0.60 -7.39 -3.06
CA GLN A 34 0.69 -7.46 -3.76
C GLN A 34 1.74 -6.50 -3.20
N PHE A 35 1.33 -5.35 -2.66
CA PHE A 35 2.25 -4.36 -2.09
C PHE A 35 2.39 -4.47 -0.55
N ASP A 36 1.83 -5.52 0.07
CA ASP A 36 1.78 -5.62 1.53
C ASP A 36 3.15 -5.83 2.20
N PHE A 37 4.17 -6.25 1.45
CA PHE A 37 5.54 -6.31 1.95
C PHE A 37 6.09 -4.93 2.35
N TRP A 38 5.44 -3.85 1.89
CA TRP A 38 5.77 -2.48 2.26
C TRP A 38 5.15 -2.03 3.59
N ALA A 39 4.07 -2.68 4.03
CA ALA A 39 3.45 -2.37 5.31
C ALA A 39 4.39 -2.70 6.47
N GLY A 40 4.60 -1.75 7.37
CA GLY A 40 5.54 -1.88 8.48
C GLY A 40 5.94 -0.56 9.11
N ASP A 41 6.84 -0.63 10.07
CA ASP A 41 7.46 0.52 10.73
C ASP A 41 8.97 0.48 10.48
N TRP A 42 9.51 1.52 9.84
CA TRP A 42 10.78 1.47 9.14
C TRP A 42 11.74 2.62 9.46
N ASP A 43 12.99 2.30 9.76
CA ASP A 43 14.11 3.23 9.63
C ASP A 43 14.65 3.17 8.20
N ALA A 44 14.69 4.31 7.52
CA ALA A 44 15.21 4.44 6.16
C ALA A 44 16.70 4.81 6.20
N PHE A 45 17.49 4.19 5.33
CA PHE A 45 18.91 4.43 5.16
C PHE A 45 19.22 4.70 3.68
N ASP A 46 20.16 5.60 3.39
CA ASP A 46 20.74 5.69 2.06
C ASP A 46 21.58 4.43 1.77
N ALA A 47 21.32 3.76 0.64
CA ALA A 47 22.02 2.51 0.32
C ALA A 47 23.52 2.70 0.09
N GLY A 48 23.94 3.88 -0.39
CA GLY A 48 25.34 4.26 -0.58
C GLY A 48 26.04 4.64 0.73
N ASN A 49 25.30 5.03 1.76
CA ASN A 49 25.83 5.29 3.09
C ASN A 49 24.87 4.86 4.22
N PRO A 50 24.81 3.55 4.53
CA PRO A 50 23.80 3.00 5.44
C PRO A 50 24.15 3.16 6.93
N ALA A 51 25.01 4.12 7.27
CA ALA A 51 25.48 4.35 8.64
C ALA A 51 24.50 5.17 9.49
N THR A 52 23.71 6.04 8.86
CA THR A 52 22.78 6.96 9.55
C THR A 52 21.37 6.83 8.99
N VAL A 53 20.38 6.87 9.89
CA VAL A 53 18.98 6.94 9.52
C VAL A 53 18.72 8.28 8.83
N VAL A 54 18.12 8.25 7.64
CA VAL A 54 17.74 9.45 6.87
C VAL A 54 16.27 9.80 7.02
N ALA A 55 15.43 8.84 7.40
CA ALA A 55 14.02 9.04 7.69
C ALA A 55 13.40 7.93 8.54
N ARG A 56 12.24 8.22 9.12
CA ARG A 56 11.29 7.25 9.67
C ARG A 56 10.11 7.14 8.71
N ALA A 57 9.62 5.93 8.48
CA ALA A 57 8.41 5.70 7.71
C ALA A 57 7.51 4.69 8.43
N ARG A 58 6.22 5.00 8.54
CA ARG A 58 5.20 4.08 9.04
C ARG A 58 4.18 3.85 7.95
N VAL A 59 3.99 2.60 7.56
CA VAL A 59 3.12 2.20 6.44
C VAL A 59 2.03 1.28 6.97
N GLU A 60 0.79 1.78 6.93
CA GLU A 60 -0.37 1.11 7.50
C GLU A 60 -1.45 0.83 6.47
N ARG A 61 -2.23 -0.23 6.73
CA ARG A 61 -3.47 -0.47 6.00
C ARG A 61 -4.59 0.36 6.60
N ILE A 62 -5.21 1.18 5.77
CA ILE A 62 -6.39 1.97 6.12
C ILE A 62 -7.57 1.59 5.21
N LEU A 63 -8.76 2.15 5.48
CA LEU A 63 -9.96 1.96 4.66
C LEU A 63 -10.26 0.48 4.41
N ASP A 64 -10.41 -0.28 5.50
CA ASP A 64 -10.68 -1.72 5.49
C ASP A 64 -9.64 -2.55 4.71
N GLY A 65 -8.42 -2.04 4.61
CA GLY A 65 -7.31 -2.69 3.92
C GLY A 65 -7.14 -2.28 2.46
N CYS A 66 -8.03 -1.49 1.89
CA CYS A 66 -7.95 -1.11 0.48
C CYS A 66 -6.74 -0.23 0.13
N VAL A 67 -6.20 0.49 1.11
CA VAL A 67 -5.15 1.50 0.90
C VAL A 67 -3.99 1.28 1.87
N LEU A 68 -2.76 1.42 1.38
CA LEU A 68 -1.58 1.61 2.23
C LEU A 68 -1.31 3.12 2.36
N LEU A 69 -1.39 3.62 3.58
CA LEU A 69 -0.98 4.96 3.96
C LEU A 69 0.43 4.90 4.52
N GLU A 70 1.35 5.65 3.94
CA GLU A 70 2.66 5.95 4.50
C GLU A 70 2.64 7.32 5.17
N ASP A 71 3.20 7.41 6.38
CA ASP A 71 3.67 8.64 7.00
C ASP A 71 5.21 8.59 7.03
N TYR A 72 5.87 9.51 6.32
CA TYR A 72 7.31 9.59 6.17
C TYR A 72 7.85 10.88 6.79
N GLN A 73 8.83 10.73 7.69
CA GLN A 73 9.47 11.80 8.42
C GLN A 73 10.99 11.78 8.16
N GLY A 74 11.46 12.70 7.32
CA GLY A 74 12.87 12.87 7.01
C GLY A 74 13.63 13.58 8.13
N ALA A 75 14.87 13.16 8.37
CA ALA A 75 15.74 13.74 9.39
C ALA A 75 16.09 15.22 9.13
N ASN A 76 15.89 15.72 7.91
CA ASN A 76 16.10 17.12 7.52
C ASN A 76 14.83 18.00 7.69
N GLY A 77 13.78 17.49 8.33
CA GLY A 77 12.49 18.18 8.51
C GLY A 77 11.54 18.12 7.31
N SER A 78 11.89 17.41 6.23
CA SER A 78 10.90 17.04 5.21
C SER A 78 9.93 16.02 5.78
N HIS A 79 8.64 16.18 5.52
CA HIS A 79 7.65 15.12 5.77
C HIS A 79 6.73 14.96 4.57
N GLY A 80 6.18 13.77 4.41
CA GLY A 80 5.24 13.47 3.34
C GLY A 80 4.40 12.25 3.66
N GLU A 81 3.33 12.09 2.91
CA GLU A 81 2.43 10.96 3.01
C GLU A 81 2.20 10.35 1.63
N SER A 82 2.16 9.02 1.54
CA SER A 82 1.73 8.32 0.32
C SER A 82 0.44 7.54 0.55
N PHE A 83 -0.47 7.63 -0.42
CA PHE A 83 -1.66 6.77 -0.51
C PHE A 83 -1.47 5.81 -1.67
N ASN A 84 -1.41 4.51 -1.38
CA ASN A 84 -1.22 3.46 -2.38
C ASN A 84 -2.46 2.58 -2.45
N ILE A 85 -3.05 2.45 -3.64
CA ILE A 85 -4.28 1.70 -3.88
C ILE A 85 -4.18 0.84 -5.13
N TYR A 86 -4.78 -0.34 -5.09
CA TYR A 86 -5.04 -1.13 -6.29
C TYR A 86 -6.38 -0.74 -6.90
N ASP A 87 -6.35 -0.18 -8.11
CA ASP A 87 -7.53 0.10 -8.92
C ASP A 87 -7.93 -1.17 -9.68
N ALA A 88 -8.96 -1.87 -9.19
CA ALA A 88 -9.45 -3.09 -9.81
C ALA A 88 -10.10 -2.87 -11.20
N THR A 89 -10.59 -1.65 -11.48
CA THR A 89 -11.18 -1.32 -12.79
C THR A 89 -10.10 -1.22 -13.85
N ARG A 90 -8.98 -0.58 -13.51
CA ARG A 90 -7.84 -0.40 -14.42
C ARG A 90 -6.78 -1.49 -14.30
N LYS A 91 -6.90 -2.37 -13.31
CA LYS A 91 -5.94 -3.44 -12.98
C LYS A 91 -4.51 -2.91 -12.82
N MET A 92 -4.37 -1.85 -12.02
CA MET A 92 -3.10 -1.17 -11.78
C MET A 92 -3.04 -0.62 -10.37
N TRP A 93 -1.83 -0.54 -9.84
CA TRP A 93 -1.54 0.20 -8.63
C TRP A 93 -1.38 1.69 -8.93
N HIS A 94 -1.86 2.52 -8.02
CA HIS A 94 -1.72 3.96 -8.04
C HIS A 94 -1.13 4.41 -6.71
N GLN A 95 -0.20 5.37 -6.76
CA GLN A 95 0.31 6.08 -5.61
C GLN A 95 0.15 7.59 -5.82
N SER A 96 -0.38 8.27 -4.81
CA SER A 96 -0.29 9.72 -4.65
C SER A 96 0.62 10.04 -3.47
N TRP A 97 1.74 10.70 -3.73
CA TRP A 97 2.70 11.16 -2.73
C TRP A 97 2.64 12.68 -2.60
N VAL A 98 2.42 13.17 -1.38
CA VAL A 98 2.34 14.60 -1.06
C VAL A 98 3.35 14.96 0.01
N THR A 99 3.82 16.20 0.00
CA THR A 99 4.85 16.64 0.97
C THR A 99 4.53 17.98 1.60
N ASN A 100 5.17 18.24 2.74
CA ASN A 100 5.16 19.53 3.42
C ASN A 100 5.85 20.68 2.67
N ARG A 101 6.37 20.38 1.47
CA ARG A 101 6.98 21.36 0.55
C ARG A 101 6.07 21.69 -0.63
N GLY A 102 4.79 21.31 -0.56
CA GLY A 102 3.81 21.60 -1.62
C GLY A 102 4.04 20.81 -2.90
N ARG A 103 4.71 19.66 -2.80
CA ARG A 103 4.94 18.75 -3.94
C ARG A 103 3.88 17.66 -3.97
N LEU A 104 3.41 17.35 -5.17
CA LEU A 104 2.57 16.19 -5.49
C LEU A 104 3.30 15.36 -6.56
N LEU A 105 3.39 14.06 -6.32
CA LEU A 105 3.81 13.07 -7.31
C LEU A 105 2.70 12.01 -7.43
N THR A 106 2.28 11.73 -8.66
CA THR A 106 1.35 10.64 -8.95
C THR A 106 2.06 9.63 -9.84
N VAL A 107 2.07 8.36 -9.43
CA VAL A 107 2.71 7.28 -10.16
C VAL A 107 1.79 6.07 -10.22
N GLU A 108 1.84 5.34 -11.31
CA GLU A 108 1.00 4.16 -11.54
C GLU A 108 1.82 3.03 -12.13
N GLY A 109 1.36 1.80 -11.91
CA GLY A 109 2.05 0.63 -12.42
C GLY A 109 1.53 -0.67 -11.84
N ARG A 110 2.42 -1.64 -11.68
CA ARG A 110 2.05 -3.02 -11.35
C ARG A 110 3.11 -3.71 -10.51
N PHE A 111 2.67 -4.76 -9.83
CA PHE A 111 3.58 -5.73 -9.24
C PHE A 111 4.08 -6.69 -10.32
N GLU A 112 5.38 -6.67 -10.59
CA GLU A 112 6.02 -7.43 -11.65
C GLU A 112 7.36 -7.97 -11.15
N ASN A 113 7.65 -9.24 -11.44
CA ASN A 113 8.92 -9.90 -11.08
C ASN A 113 9.30 -9.75 -9.59
N GLY A 114 8.32 -9.84 -8.70
CA GLY A 114 8.54 -9.76 -7.25
C GLY A 114 8.76 -8.33 -6.72
N SER A 115 8.55 -7.29 -7.53
CA SER A 115 8.72 -5.89 -7.13
C SER A 115 7.48 -5.06 -7.50
N MET A 116 7.16 -4.04 -6.72
CA MET A 116 6.20 -3.02 -7.14
C MET A 116 6.92 -2.00 -8.02
N VAL A 117 6.47 -1.79 -9.26
CA VAL A 117 7.08 -0.85 -10.20
C VAL A 117 6.04 0.18 -10.60
N LEU A 118 6.25 1.44 -10.20
CA LEU A 118 5.37 2.55 -10.49
C LEU A 118 6.10 3.61 -11.31
N THR A 119 5.41 4.25 -12.25
CA THR A 119 5.96 5.29 -13.12
C THR A 119 4.97 6.43 -13.28
N GLY A 120 5.46 7.66 -13.37
CA GLY A 120 4.64 8.85 -13.54
C GLY A 120 5.41 10.02 -14.14
N ALA A 121 4.77 11.17 -14.15
CA ALA A 121 5.39 12.44 -14.49
C ALA A 121 5.60 13.27 -13.22
N ASP A 122 6.71 13.99 -13.17
CA ASP A 122 7.08 14.93 -12.12
C ASP A 122 7.56 16.23 -12.79
N LEU A 123 7.52 17.33 -12.04
CA LEU A 123 8.17 18.57 -12.45
C LEU A 123 9.48 18.70 -11.68
N ASP A 124 10.60 19.01 -12.32
CA ASP A 124 11.81 19.31 -11.54
C ASP A 124 11.71 20.66 -10.80
N GLU A 125 12.80 21.07 -10.14
CA GLU A 125 12.89 22.34 -9.42
C GLU A 125 12.77 23.58 -10.35
N HIS A 126 12.89 23.38 -11.66
CA HIS A 126 12.77 24.40 -12.71
C HIS A 126 11.46 24.29 -13.49
N SER A 127 10.48 23.55 -12.98
CA SER A 127 9.19 23.30 -13.62
C SER A 127 9.29 22.60 -14.98
N LYS A 128 10.37 21.87 -15.25
CA LYS A 128 10.48 21.02 -16.45
C LYS A 128 9.92 19.65 -16.15
N GLU A 129 9.13 19.13 -17.08
CA GLU A 129 8.61 17.78 -16.99
C GLU A 129 9.75 16.74 -17.09
N ARG A 130 9.71 15.77 -16.19
CA ARG A 130 10.52 14.56 -16.23
C ARG A 130 9.65 13.35 -15.89
N ARG A 131 10.06 12.17 -16.34
CA ARG A 131 9.46 10.91 -15.89
C ARG A 131 10.16 10.44 -14.64
N VAL A 132 9.39 9.83 -13.74
CA VAL A 132 9.88 9.15 -12.53
C VAL A 132 9.49 7.69 -12.59
N ARG A 133 10.37 6.81 -12.12
CA ARG A 133 10.09 5.39 -11.88
C ARG A 133 10.57 5.01 -10.48
N GLY A 134 9.66 4.54 -9.64
CA GLY A 134 9.97 3.94 -8.35
C GLY A 134 9.83 2.42 -8.40
N ILE A 135 10.73 1.71 -7.72
CA ILE A 135 10.73 0.26 -7.60
C ILE A 135 10.89 -0.10 -6.14
N TRP A 136 9.88 -0.74 -5.56
CA TRP A 136 9.94 -1.31 -4.21
C TRP A 136 10.11 -2.81 -4.29
N LYS A 137 11.13 -3.33 -3.62
CA LYS A 137 11.49 -4.74 -3.64
C LYS A 137 11.68 -5.27 -2.21
N PRO A 138 11.04 -6.39 -1.83
CA PRO A 138 11.35 -7.05 -0.58
C PRO A 138 12.80 -7.56 -0.59
N VAL A 139 13.53 -7.29 0.48
CA VAL A 139 14.91 -7.75 0.71
C VAL A 139 15.01 -8.45 2.07
N PRO A 140 16.06 -9.23 2.35
CA PRO A 140 16.21 -9.87 3.65
C PRO A 140 16.12 -8.86 4.80
N GLY A 141 15.08 -8.99 5.62
CA GLY A 141 14.85 -8.13 6.77
C GLY A 141 14.42 -6.70 6.45
N GLY A 142 13.86 -6.41 5.27
CA GLY A 142 13.41 -5.07 4.94
C GLY A 142 12.85 -4.89 3.52
N VAL A 143 12.80 -3.64 3.08
CA VAL A 143 12.40 -3.25 1.72
C VAL A 143 13.46 -2.34 1.14
N GLN A 144 13.78 -2.50 -0.15
CA GLN A 144 14.60 -1.55 -0.88
C GLN A 144 13.72 -0.78 -1.86
N GLU A 145 13.83 0.54 -1.83
CA GLU A 145 13.22 1.44 -2.81
C GLU A 145 14.31 2.05 -3.69
N THR A 146 14.20 1.87 -4.99
CA THR A 146 15.06 2.55 -5.96
C THR A 146 14.24 3.44 -6.86
N ALA A 147 14.68 4.68 -7.04
CA ALA A 147 14.02 5.64 -7.89
C ALA A 147 14.93 6.11 -9.02
N PHE A 148 14.32 6.35 -10.18
CA PHE A 148 14.98 6.82 -11.37
C PHE A 148 14.22 7.97 -12.00
N THR A 149 14.95 8.85 -12.68
CA THR A 149 14.38 9.94 -13.47
C THR A 149 14.77 9.83 -14.93
N SER A 150 13.93 10.37 -15.80
CA SER A 150 14.19 10.46 -17.24
C SER A 150 13.75 11.81 -17.79
N SER A 151 14.63 12.46 -18.55
CA SER A 151 14.38 13.74 -19.22
C SER A 151 14.14 13.59 -20.73
N ASP A 152 14.13 12.36 -21.25
CA ASP A 152 14.01 12.06 -22.70
C ASP A 152 12.77 11.22 -23.02
N GLY A 153 11.74 11.31 -22.17
CA GLY A 153 10.48 10.59 -22.34
C GLY A 153 10.56 9.11 -21.97
N GLY A 154 11.53 8.71 -21.13
CA GLY A 154 11.70 7.33 -20.67
C GLY A 154 12.64 6.47 -21.54
N LYS A 155 13.37 7.08 -22.48
CA LYS A 155 14.35 6.36 -23.33
C LYS A 155 15.60 5.99 -22.54
N SER A 156 16.06 6.87 -21.67
CA SER A 156 17.14 6.61 -20.72
C SER A 156 16.71 6.97 -19.30
N TRP A 157 17.25 6.25 -18.32
CA TRP A 157 16.93 6.39 -16.91
C TRP A 157 18.20 6.62 -16.10
N LYS A 158 18.18 7.66 -15.25
CA LYS A 158 19.27 7.99 -14.34
C LYS A 158 18.85 7.71 -12.90
N PRO A 159 19.74 7.16 -12.05
CA PRO A 159 19.45 7.00 -10.62
C PRO A 159 19.05 8.35 -10.00
N TRP A 160 18.03 8.31 -9.14
CA TRP A 160 17.59 9.46 -8.36
C TRP A 160 17.90 9.25 -6.87
N PHE A 161 17.45 8.14 -6.30
CA PHE A 161 17.80 7.73 -4.94
C PHE A 161 17.69 6.21 -4.79
N ASP A 162 18.34 5.69 -3.74
CA ASP A 162 18.29 4.29 -3.34
C ASP A 162 18.21 4.22 -1.82
N LEU A 163 17.08 3.74 -1.30
CA LEU A 163 16.77 3.65 0.12
C LEU A 163 16.61 2.20 0.54
N ILE A 164 17.19 1.86 1.69
CA ILE A 164 16.96 0.59 2.38
C ILE A 164 16.16 0.88 3.64
N PHE A 165 14.98 0.28 3.75
CA PHE A 165 14.11 0.33 4.90
C PHE A 165 14.34 -0.91 5.76
N ARG A 166 14.68 -0.70 7.03
CA ARG A 166 14.87 -1.77 8.02
C ARG A 166 13.85 -1.59 9.14
N PRO A 167 13.35 -2.66 9.77
CA PRO A 167 12.41 -2.56 10.87
C PRO A 167 12.92 -1.61 11.94
N HIS A 168 12.08 -0.66 12.34
CA HIS A 168 12.38 0.22 13.43
C HIS A 168 12.52 -0.56 14.74
N LYS A 169 13.49 -0.15 15.57
CA LYS A 169 13.68 -0.69 16.92
C LYS A 169 13.20 0.35 17.93
N PRO A 170 12.19 0.04 18.77
CA PRO A 170 11.71 0.91 19.83
C PRO A 170 12.79 1.27 20.86
#